data_AF-A0A9X9PU06-F1
#
_entry.id   AF-A0A9X9PU06-F1
#
_cell.length_a   1.000
_cell.length_b   1.000
_cell.length_c   1.000
_cell.angle_alpha   90.00
_cell.angle_beta   90.00
_cell.angle_gamma   90.00
#
_symmetry.space_group_name_H-M   'P 1'
#
loop_
_entity.id
_entity.type
_entity.pdbx_description
1 polymer ?
#
loop_
_entity_poly.entity_id
_entity_poly.type
_entity_poly.pdbx_seq_one_letter_code
_entity_poly.pdbx_strand_id
1 'polypeptide(L)'
;MYGCLGAVAWCHVTTVTRLTFSSTYQGNSLMYHDSPCSNGYVYIPLAFLLMLYAVYLVECWHCQARHELQHRVDVSSVRERVGRMQQATPCIWWKAISYHYVRRTRQVTRYRNGDAYTTTQVYHERVNTHVAEAEFDYARCGVRDVSKALVGLEGAPATRLRFTKCFSFASVEAENAYLCQRARFFAENEGLDDYMEAREGMHLKNVDFREFMVAFPDPARPPWYACSSAFWAAALLTLSWPLRVLAEYRTAYAHYHVEKLFGLEGPGSASSAGGGLSPSDELLPPLTHRLPRVNTVDSTELEWHIRSNQQLVPSYSEAVLMDLAGLG
;
A
#
# COMPACT_ATOMS: atom_id res chain seq x y z
N MET A 1 17.34 6.69 24.90
CA MET A 1 18.25 7.86 25.00
C MET A 1 18.00 8.66 26.29
N TYR A 2 16.81 9.24 26.52
CA TYR A 2 16.54 10.04 27.73
C TYR A 2 16.78 9.32 29.06
N GLY A 3 16.46 8.02 29.16
CA GLY A 3 16.77 7.23 30.37
C GLY A 3 18.28 7.06 30.63
N CYS A 4 19.10 6.92 29.57
CA CYS A 4 20.56 6.86 29.70
C CYS A 4 21.14 8.22 30.10
N LEU A 5 20.61 9.32 29.55
CA LEU A 5 20.97 10.68 29.97
C LEU A 5 20.61 10.94 31.43
N GLY A 6 19.42 10.49 31.86
CA GLY A 6 19.00 10.55 33.26
C GLY A 6 19.89 9.72 34.18
N ALA A 7 20.32 8.52 33.76
CA ALA A 7 21.26 7.70 34.49
C ALA A 7 22.64 8.37 34.61
N VAL A 8 23.16 8.96 33.53
CA VAL A 8 24.42 9.73 33.54
C VAL A 8 24.31 10.95 34.46
N ALA A 9 23.21 11.70 34.38
CA ALA A 9 22.96 12.85 35.26
C ALA A 9 22.88 12.40 36.74
N TRP A 10 22.19 11.30 37.03
CA TRP A 10 22.12 10.70 38.36
C TRP A 10 23.52 10.30 38.86
N CYS A 11 24.33 9.66 38.02
CA CYS A 11 25.71 9.31 38.33
C CYS A 11 26.56 10.52 38.70
N HIS A 12 26.33 11.68 38.09
CA HIS A 12 27.08 12.91 38.34
C HIS A 12 26.58 13.72 39.54
N VAL A 13 25.28 13.69 39.82
CA VAL A 13 24.65 14.53 40.86
C VAL A 13 24.56 13.83 42.21
N THR A 14 24.56 12.49 42.23
CA THR A 14 24.40 11.74 43.48
C THR A 14 25.70 11.15 43.98
N THR A 15 25.85 11.13 45.30
CA THR A 15 26.97 10.52 46.01
C THR A 15 26.44 9.45 46.94
N VAL A 16 27.03 8.26 46.90
CA VAL A 16 26.65 7.12 47.75
C VAL A 16 27.82 6.81 48.69
N THR A 17 27.51 6.56 49.96
CA THR A 17 28.49 6.16 50.97
C THR A 17 28.87 4.70 50.75
N ARG A 18 30.16 4.41 50.53
CA ARG A 18 30.69 3.05 50.38
C ARG A 18 31.55 2.66 51.59
N LEU A 19 31.45 1.39 51.97
CA LEU A 19 32.21 0.76 53.05
C LEU A 19 33.17 -0.27 52.45
N THR A 20 34.47 -0.06 52.58
CA THR A 20 35.50 -1.03 52.18
C THR A 20 36.16 -1.65 53.41
N PHE A 21 36.20 -2.97 53.47
CA PHE A 21 36.90 -3.74 54.50
C PHE A 21 38.26 -4.19 53.96
N SER A 22 39.36 -3.67 54.52
CA SER A 22 40.71 -4.16 54.22
C SER A 22 40.97 -5.44 55.01
N SER A 23 41.24 -6.56 54.32
CA SER A 23 41.54 -7.85 54.98
C SER A 23 42.99 -7.97 55.47
N THR A 24 43.84 -6.98 55.21
CA THR A 24 45.30 -7.09 55.40
C THR A 24 45.81 -6.45 56.69
N TYR A 25 45.03 -5.58 57.34
CA TYR A 25 45.35 -5.04 58.67
C TYR A 25 44.06 -4.82 59.46
N GLN A 26 44.02 -5.35 60.68
CA GLN A 26 42.97 -5.18 61.71
C GLN A 26 41.89 -4.12 61.43
N GLY A 27 40.71 -4.57 61.03
CA GLY A 27 39.41 -4.05 61.52
C GLY A 27 39.00 -2.60 61.22
N ASN A 28 39.78 -1.79 60.50
CA ASN A 28 39.41 -0.40 60.24
C ASN A 28 38.51 -0.30 58.99
N SER A 29 37.22 -0.10 59.19
CA SER A 29 36.27 0.22 58.12
C SER A 29 36.47 1.68 57.68
N LEU A 30 36.82 1.90 56.42
CA LEU A 30 36.94 3.24 55.84
C LEU A 30 35.64 3.58 55.11
N MET A 31 34.91 4.58 55.62
CA MET A 31 33.74 5.18 54.98
C MET A 31 34.21 6.27 54.03
N TYR A 32 33.88 6.16 52.75
CA TYR A 32 34.09 7.24 51.79
C TYR A 32 32.83 7.47 50.94
N HIS A 33 32.64 8.71 50.49
CA HIS A 33 31.56 9.08 49.58
C HIS A 33 32.08 9.07 48.16
N ASP A 34 31.37 8.39 47.25
CA ASP A 34 31.75 8.30 45.84
C ASP A 34 30.49 8.31 44.96
N SER A 35 30.67 8.67 43.69
CA SER A 35 29.56 8.56 42.73
C SER A 35 29.07 7.11 42.66
N PRO A 36 27.75 6.86 42.51
CA PRO A 36 27.23 5.50 42.40
C PRO A 36 27.81 4.72 41.22
N CYS A 37 28.40 5.42 40.25
CA CYS A 37 28.91 4.89 39.00
C CYS A 37 30.45 4.90 38.92
N SER A 38 31.15 5.07 40.04
CA SER A 38 32.61 4.96 40.12
C SER A 38 33.09 3.56 39.76
N ASN A 39 34.36 3.41 39.35
CA ASN A 39 34.94 2.21 38.72
C ASN A 39 34.46 1.93 37.28
N GLY A 40 34.06 2.96 36.54
CA GLY A 40 33.74 2.84 35.10
C GLY A 40 32.32 2.35 34.80
N TYR A 41 31.45 2.20 35.79
CA TYR A 41 30.03 1.89 35.54
C TYR A 41 29.29 2.99 34.78
N VAL A 42 29.82 4.24 34.74
CA VAL A 42 29.34 5.32 33.86
C VAL A 42 29.42 4.93 32.37
N TYR A 43 30.37 4.07 31.99
CA TYR A 43 30.54 3.66 30.59
C TYR A 43 29.41 2.75 30.09
N ILE A 44 28.69 2.06 30.99
CA ILE A 44 27.55 1.21 30.62
C ILE A 44 26.42 2.04 30.01
N PRO A 45 25.81 3.04 30.70
CA PRO A 45 24.77 3.88 30.12
C PRO A 45 25.27 4.73 28.95
N LEU A 46 26.55 5.13 28.92
CA LEU A 46 27.13 5.82 27.76
C LEU A 46 27.22 4.93 26.53
N ALA A 47 27.66 3.67 26.66
CA ALA A 47 27.71 2.73 25.56
C ALA A 47 26.30 2.44 25.02
N PHE A 48 25.31 2.27 25.91
CA PHE A 48 23.90 2.14 25.50
C PHE A 48 23.38 3.42 24.82
N LEU A 49 23.74 4.60 25.31
CA LEU A 49 23.35 5.87 24.68
C LEU A 49 23.92 5.99 23.26
N LEU A 50 25.21 5.68 23.07
CA LEU A 50 25.87 5.69 21.76
C LEU A 50 25.25 4.68 20.80
N MET A 51 25.00 3.46 21.28
CA MET A 51 24.36 2.42 20.47
C MET A 51 22.94 2.84 20.04
N LEU A 52 22.12 3.34 20.98
CA LEU A 52 20.78 3.83 20.67
C LEU A 52 20.79 5.03 19.71
N TYR A 53 21.78 5.91 19.85
CA TYR A 53 21.95 7.05 18.97
C TYR A 53 22.35 6.61 17.55
N ALA A 54 23.25 5.62 17.41
CA ALA A 54 23.62 5.05 16.12
C ALA A 54 22.41 4.38 15.43
N VAL A 55 21.64 3.57 16.15
CA VAL A 55 20.39 2.97 15.63
C VAL A 55 19.41 4.06 15.17
N TYR A 56 19.27 5.13 15.95
CA TYR A 56 18.42 6.26 15.60
C TYR A 56 18.89 7.00 14.34
N LEU A 57 20.20 7.21 14.14
CA LEU A 57 20.72 7.80 12.91
C LEU A 57 20.49 6.92 11.69
N VAL A 58 20.63 5.60 11.83
CA VAL A 58 20.30 4.64 10.76
C VAL A 58 18.82 4.69 10.41
N GLU A 59 17.92 4.82 11.41
CA GLU A 59 16.49 5.02 11.16
C GLU A 59 16.22 6.33 10.42
N CYS A 60 16.84 7.44 10.85
CA CYS A 60 16.71 8.73 10.19
C CYS A 60 17.22 8.68 8.74
N TRP A 61 18.33 7.98 8.49
CA TRP A 61 18.84 7.78 7.14
C TRP A 61 17.87 6.98 6.28
N HIS A 62 17.33 5.85 6.79
CA HIS A 62 16.33 5.07 6.07
C HIS A 62 15.06 5.87 5.77
N CYS A 63 14.61 6.71 6.71
CA CYS A 63 13.48 7.61 6.49
C CYS A 63 13.76 8.64 5.40
N GLN A 64 14.93 9.27 5.42
CA GLN A 64 15.32 10.26 4.42
C GLN A 64 15.46 9.63 3.03
N ALA A 65 16.09 8.46 2.93
CA ALA A 65 16.20 7.73 1.67
C ALA A 65 14.81 7.39 1.09
N ARG A 66 13.86 6.95 1.92
CA ARG A 66 12.46 6.73 1.50
C ARG A 66 11.77 8.03 1.05
N HIS A 67 12.04 9.14 1.73
CA HIS A 67 11.47 10.45 1.40
C HIS A 67 12.03 11.05 0.11
N GLU A 68 13.27 10.71 -0.26
CA GLU A 68 13.89 11.10 -1.54
C GLU A 68 13.36 10.26 -2.71
N LEU A 69 12.98 9.00 -2.46
CA LEU A 69 12.32 8.14 -3.46
C LEU A 69 10.87 8.55 -3.76
N GLN A 70 10.28 9.43 -2.95
CA GLN A 70 8.92 9.92 -3.21
C GLN A 70 8.87 10.76 -4.48
N HIS A 71 7.90 10.48 -5.34
CA HIS A 71 7.70 11.26 -6.56
C HIS A 71 7.10 12.64 -6.24
N ARG A 72 7.97 13.65 -6.21
CA ARG A 72 7.58 15.05 -6.03
C ARG A 72 7.27 15.70 -7.37
N VAL A 73 6.16 16.41 -7.44
CA VAL A 73 5.68 17.06 -8.65
C VAL A 73 5.11 18.43 -8.34
N ASP A 74 5.13 19.30 -9.34
CA ASP A 74 4.40 20.57 -9.28
C ASP A 74 2.89 20.34 -9.42
N VAL A 75 2.10 21.26 -8.85
CA VAL A 75 0.63 21.21 -8.97
C VAL A 75 0.17 21.25 -10.43
N SER A 76 0.84 21.98 -11.31
CA SER A 76 0.51 21.99 -12.75
C SER A 76 0.67 20.61 -13.39
N SER A 77 1.75 19.91 -13.06
CA SER A 77 2.03 18.55 -13.54
C SER A 77 1.01 17.54 -13.02
N VAL A 78 0.50 17.72 -11.80
CA VAL A 78 -0.62 16.91 -11.28
C VAL A 78 -1.86 17.10 -12.14
N ARG A 79 -2.23 18.35 -12.43
CA ARG A 79 -3.42 18.67 -13.25
C ARG A 79 -3.31 18.08 -14.65
N GLU A 80 -2.15 18.21 -15.29
CA GLU A 80 -1.89 17.62 -16.61
C GLU A 80 -2.02 16.09 -16.57
N ARG A 81 -1.44 15.45 -15.54
CA ARG A 81 -1.53 14.00 -15.38
C ARG A 81 -2.95 13.52 -15.11
N VAL A 82 -3.72 14.27 -14.32
CA VAL A 82 -5.16 14.01 -14.13
C VAL A 82 -5.90 14.11 -15.45
N GLY A 83 -5.66 15.15 -16.25
CA GLY A 83 -6.24 15.28 -17.58
C GLY A 83 -5.91 14.09 -18.49
N ARG A 84 -4.66 13.63 -18.48
CA ARG A 84 -4.24 12.42 -19.21
C ARG A 84 -4.95 11.17 -18.71
N MET A 85 -5.08 10.98 -17.39
CA MET A 85 -5.82 9.85 -16.81
C MET A 85 -7.31 9.89 -17.18
N GLN A 86 -7.92 11.08 -17.22
CA GLN A 86 -9.32 11.26 -17.61
C GLN A 86 -9.55 10.94 -19.10
N GLN A 87 -8.60 11.28 -19.97
CA GLN A 87 -8.68 11.01 -21.41
C GLN A 87 -8.22 9.59 -21.79
N ALA A 88 -7.56 8.88 -20.88
CA ALA A 88 -7.02 7.56 -21.16
C ALA A 88 -8.10 6.52 -21.47
N THR A 89 -7.83 5.70 -22.46
CA THR A 89 -8.63 4.52 -22.81
C THR A 89 -8.53 3.48 -21.67
N PRO A 90 -9.64 3.12 -21.02
CA PRO A 90 -9.60 2.10 -19.99
C PRO A 90 -9.43 0.72 -20.59
N CYS A 91 -8.74 -0.15 -19.86
CA CYS A 91 -8.66 -1.57 -20.15
C CYS A 91 -8.95 -2.33 -18.87
N ILE A 92 -10.12 -2.96 -18.83
CA ILE A 92 -10.48 -3.91 -17.79
C ILE A 92 -10.02 -5.28 -18.28
N TRP A 93 -9.26 -5.98 -17.45
CA TRP A 93 -8.62 -7.23 -17.81
C TRP A 93 -8.86 -8.29 -16.76
N TRP A 94 -8.84 -9.54 -17.21
CA TRP A 94 -8.88 -10.76 -16.40
C TRP A 94 -7.69 -11.64 -16.75
N LYS A 95 -7.19 -12.37 -15.77
CA LYS A 95 -6.07 -13.29 -15.91
C LYS A 95 -6.35 -14.56 -15.12
N ALA A 96 -6.23 -15.70 -15.79
CA ALA A 96 -6.36 -17.02 -15.19
C ALA A 96 -4.98 -17.68 -15.16
N ILE A 97 -4.55 -18.17 -14.00
CA ILE A 97 -3.28 -18.88 -13.83
C ILE A 97 -3.60 -20.26 -13.26
N SER A 98 -3.49 -21.31 -14.09
CA SER A 98 -3.66 -22.69 -13.65
C SER A 98 -2.35 -23.21 -13.08
N TYR A 99 -2.43 -23.90 -11.94
CA TYR A 99 -1.26 -24.40 -11.22
C TYR A 99 -1.56 -25.66 -10.41
N HIS A 100 -0.53 -26.44 -10.14
CA HIS A 100 -0.54 -27.53 -9.17
C HIS A 100 0.70 -27.47 -8.27
N TYR A 101 0.69 -28.30 -7.24
CA TYR A 101 1.78 -28.43 -6.30
C TYR A 101 2.60 -29.68 -6.59
N VAL A 102 3.88 -29.49 -6.94
CA VAL A 102 4.80 -30.60 -7.16
C VAL A 102 5.56 -30.88 -5.86
N ARG A 103 5.55 -32.15 -5.45
CA ARG A 103 6.35 -32.63 -4.33
C ARG A 103 7.84 -32.65 -4.72
N ARG A 104 8.66 -31.85 -4.04
CA ARG A 104 10.12 -31.79 -4.17
C ARG A 104 10.80 -32.22 -2.88
N THR A 105 12.04 -32.66 -2.96
CA THR A 105 12.87 -32.98 -1.81
C THR A 105 14.09 -32.08 -1.77
N ARG A 106 14.44 -31.59 -0.59
CA ARG A 106 15.70 -30.89 -0.33
C ARG A 106 16.40 -31.51 0.86
N GLN A 107 17.73 -31.53 0.83
CA GLN A 107 18.51 -31.87 2.00
C GLN A 107 18.57 -30.65 2.92
N VAL A 108 18.21 -30.85 4.19
CA VAL A 108 18.29 -29.83 5.23
C VAL A 108 19.22 -30.34 6.31
N THR A 109 20.27 -29.59 6.56
CA THR A 109 21.17 -29.84 7.68
C THR A 109 20.47 -29.45 8.98
N ARG A 110 20.35 -30.42 9.88
CA ARG A 110 19.86 -30.21 11.24
C ARG A 110 20.99 -30.48 12.21
N TYR A 111 20.91 -29.87 13.38
CA TYR A 111 21.87 -30.07 14.46
C TYR A 111 21.21 -30.85 15.58
N ARG A 112 21.84 -31.93 16.01
CA ARG A 112 21.45 -32.67 17.21
C ARG A 112 22.72 -32.90 18.02
N ASN A 113 22.73 -32.43 19.27
CA ASN A 113 23.88 -32.53 20.17
C ASN A 113 25.18 -31.90 19.62
N GLY A 114 25.08 -30.91 18.73
CA GLY A 114 26.26 -30.22 18.14
C GLY A 114 26.73 -30.80 16.81
N ASP A 115 26.30 -32.01 16.45
CA ASP A 115 26.64 -32.63 15.16
C ASP A 115 25.64 -32.26 14.07
N ALA A 116 26.17 -31.89 12.90
CA ALA A 116 25.40 -31.62 11.70
C ALA A 116 25.05 -32.93 11.00
N TYR A 117 23.75 -33.22 10.87
CA TYR A 117 23.25 -34.35 10.08
C TYR A 117 22.29 -33.88 9.01
N THR A 118 22.36 -34.47 7.82
CA THR A 118 21.50 -34.12 6.69
C THR A 118 20.22 -34.94 6.76
N THR A 119 19.07 -34.26 6.72
CA THR A 119 17.75 -34.88 6.66
C THR A 119 17.07 -34.50 5.35
N THR A 120 16.37 -35.45 4.73
CA THR A 120 15.54 -35.18 3.56
C THR A 120 14.22 -34.55 4.00
N GLN A 121 14.02 -33.28 3.66
CA GLN A 121 12.74 -32.59 3.84
C GLN A 121 11.96 -32.60 2.53
N VAL A 122 10.72 -33.07 2.59
CA VAL A 122 9.75 -32.94 1.51
C VAL A 122 9.07 -31.57 1.61
N TYR A 123 8.94 -30.86 0.50
CA TYR A 123 8.15 -29.64 0.39
C TYR A 123 7.36 -29.65 -0.92
N HIS A 124 6.29 -28.86 -0.97
CA HIS A 124 5.53 -28.66 -2.20
C HIS A 124 5.90 -27.31 -2.81
N GLU A 125 6.11 -27.31 -4.11
CA GLU A 125 6.42 -26.14 -4.91
C GLU A 125 5.28 -25.88 -5.87
N ARG A 126 4.77 -24.65 -5.92
CA ARG A 126 3.75 -24.27 -6.90
C ARG A 126 4.38 -24.19 -8.28
N VAL A 127 3.81 -24.91 -9.23
CA VAL A 127 4.19 -24.85 -10.64
C VAL A 127 3.01 -24.33 -11.45
N ASN A 128 3.21 -23.20 -12.12
CA ASN A 128 2.20 -22.66 -13.04
C ASN A 128 2.32 -23.39 -14.37
N THR A 129 1.23 -24.01 -14.81
CA THR A 129 1.17 -24.80 -16.05
C THR A 129 0.61 -23.98 -17.19
N HIS A 130 -0.37 -23.13 -16.91
CA HIS A 130 -1.07 -22.33 -17.91
C HIS A 130 -1.35 -20.92 -17.40
N VAL A 131 -1.25 -19.94 -18.30
CA VAL A 131 -1.58 -18.55 -18.04
C VAL A 131 -2.33 -17.99 -19.24
N ALA A 132 -3.56 -17.53 -19.00
CA ALA A 132 -4.38 -16.84 -19.99
C ALA A 132 -4.75 -15.44 -19.50
N GLU A 133 -4.92 -14.51 -20.44
CA GLU A 133 -5.35 -13.14 -20.20
C GLU A 133 -6.42 -12.74 -21.22
N ALA A 134 -7.41 -11.96 -20.78
CA ALA A 134 -8.44 -11.39 -21.64
C ALA A 134 -8.80 -9.98 -21.19
N GLU A 135 -9.30 -9.17 -22.13
CA GLU A 135 -9.77 -7.81 -21.88
C GLU A 135 -11.28 -7.73 -22.13
N PHE A 136 -11.98 -6.86 -21.39
CA PHE A 136 -13.38 -6.57 -21.63
C PHE A 136 -13.56 -5.84 -22.97
N ASP A 137 -14.30 -6.44 -23.89
CA ASP A 137 -14.72 -5.77 -25.12
C ASP A 137 -15.97 -4.93 -24.86
N TYR A 138 -15.76 -3.62 -24.74
CA TYR A 138 -16.78 -2.61 -24.53
C TYR A 138 -17.10 -1.78 -25.79
N ALA A 139 -16.70 -2.24 -26.99
CA ALA A 139 -16.94 -1.52 -28.24
C ALA A 139 -18.44 -1.20 -28.47
N ARG A 140 -19.33 -2.01 -27.91
CA ARG A 140 -20.79 -1.88 -28.04
C ARG A 140 -21.45 -0.98 -26.98
N CYS A 141 -20.81 -0.76 -25.82
CA CYS A 141 -21.43 -0.06 -24.68
C CYS A 141 -20.84 1.33 -24.42
N GLY A 142 -19.80 1.74 -25.15
CA GLY A 142 -19.20 3.07 -25.01
C GLY A 142 -18.55 3.29 -23.64
N VAL A 143 -17.79 4.37 -23.52
CA VAL A 143 -17.13 4.74 -22.25
C VAL A 143 -17.03 6.24 -22.09
N ARG A 144 -17.21 6.71 -20.85
CA ARG A 144 -17.06 8.11 -20.46
C ARG A 144 -16.30 8.21 -19.15
N ASP A 145 -15.49 9.26 -19.00
CA ASP A 145 -14.91 9.61 -17.71
C ASP A 145 -15.91 10.40 -16.85
N VAL A 146 -16.10 9.97 -15.60
CA VAL A 146 -16.96 10.65 -14.61
C VAL A 146 -16.16 11.04 -13.36
N SER A 147 -14.83 11.14 -13.49
CA SER A 147 -13.96 11.52 -12.38
C SER A 147 -14.29 12.93 -11.89
N LYS A 148 -14.29 13.11 -10.57
CA LYS A 148 -14.54 14.43 -9.96
C LYS A 148 -13.44 15.42 -10.31
N ALA A 149 -13.73 16.72 -10.25
CA ALA A 149 -12.69 17.74 -10.42
C ALA A 149 -11.74 17.77 -9.21
N LEU A 150 -10.42 17.73 -9.46
CA LEU A 150 -9.41 17.90 -8.42
C LEU A 150 -9.14 19.39 -8.20
N VAL A 151 -9.57 19.90 -7.04
CA VAL A 151 -9.45 21.32 -6.67
C VAL A 151 -8.70 21.50 -5.34
N GLY A 152 -8.26 22.73 -5.05
CA GLY A 152 -7.71 23.08 -3.73
C GLY A 152 -6.25 22.65 -3.47
N LEU A 153 -5.53 22.15 -4.48
CA LEU A 153 -4.12 21.71 -4.33
C LEU A 153 -3.15 22.84 -3.93
N GLU A 154 -3.49 24.09 -4.23
CA GLU A 154 -2.65 25.27 -3.91
C GLU A 154 -2.86 25.79 -2.48
N GLY A 155 -3.91 25.33 -1.78
CA GLY A 155 -4.23 25.81 -0.44
C GLY A 155 -3.30 25.26 0.65
N ALA A 156 -2.57 24.18 0.38
CA ALA A 156 -1.66 23.54 1.32
C ALA A 156 -0.21 23.61 0.82
N PRO A 157 0.78 23.75 1.73
CA PRO A 157 2.20 23.83 1.36
C PRO A 157 2.76 22.52 0.77
N ALA A 158 2.11 21.40 1.07
CA ALA A 158 2.37 20.10 0.45
C ALA A 158 1.07 19.28 0.46
N THR A 159 0.83 18.49 -0.59
CA THR A 159 -0.33 17.59 -0.68
C THR A 159 0.11 16.19 -1.08
N ARG A 160 -0.19 15.18 -0.27
CA ARG A 160 -0.04 13.76 -0.61
C ARG A 160 -1.27 13.28 -1.38
N LEU A 161 -1.02 12.84 -2.60
CA LEU A 161 -2.04 12.36 -3.53
C LEU A 161 -1.98 10.85 -3.66
N ARG A 162 -3.14 10.21 -3.50
CA ARG A 162 -3.35 8.81 -3.86
C ARG A 162 -4.31 8.74 -5.05
N PHE A 163 -3.94 8.05 -6.11
CA PHE A 163 -4.79 7.79 -7.26
C PHE A 163 -5.35 6.38 -7.20
N THR A 164 -6.64 6.22 -7.45
CA THR A 164 -7.27 4.91 -7.58
C THR A 164 -8.06 4.85 -8.86
N LYS A 165 -7.95 3.73 -9.56
CA LYS A 165 -8.67 3.44 -10.80
C LYS A 165 -10.00 2.80 -10.42
N CYS A 166 -11.10 3.33 -10.92
CA CYS A 166 -12.45 2.85 -10.65
C CYS A 166 -13.21 2.72 -11.97
N PHE A 167 -14.11 1.75 -12.06
CA PHE A 167 -15.06 1.67 -13.14
C PHE A 167 -16.44 1.33 -12.64
N SER A 168 -17.45 1.74 -13.40
CA SER A 168 -18.86 1.55 -13.09
C SER A 168 -19.65 1.35 -14.40
N PHE A 169 -20.86 0.81 -14.28
CA PHE A 169 -21.77 0.59 -15.42
C PHE A 169 -23.00 1.49 -15.28
N ALA A 170 -23.37 2.16 -16.37
CA ALA A 170 -24.54 3.03 -16.45
C ALA A 170 -25.83 2.25 -16.76
N SER A 171 -25.70 1.04 -17.32
CA SER A 171 -26.81 0.21 -17.73
C SER A 171 -26.58 -1.26 -17.35
N VAL A 172 -27.68 -1.97 -17.11
CA VAL A 172 -27.69 -3.40 -16.77
C VAL A 172 -27.19 -4.23 -17.96
N GLU A 173 -27.44 -3.76 -19.18
CA GLU A 173 -26.96 -4.42 -20.40
C GLU A 173 -25.44 -4.40 -20.49
N ALA A 174 -24.79 -3.28 -20.15
CA ALA A 174 -23.34 -3.16 -20.15
C ALA A 174 -22.70 -3.98 -19.03
N GLU A 175 -23.32 -4.00 -17.84
CA GLU A 175 -22.90 -4.84 -16.73
C GLU A 175 -23.02 -6.33 -17.06
N ASN A 176 -24.16 -6.76 -17.60
CA ASN A 176 -24.35 -8.15 -18.03
C ASN A 176 -23.36 -8.54 -19.13
N ALA A 177 -23.08 -7.66 -20.09
CA ALA A 177 -22.07 -7.92 -21.11
C ALA A 177 -20.68 -8.17 -20.49
N TYR A 178 -20.29 -7.36 -19.50
CA TYR A 178 -19.06 -7.55 -18.73
C TYR A 178 -19.05 -8.89 -17.98
N LEU A 179 -20.11 -9.16 -17.21
CA LEU A 179 -20.20 -10.37 -16.39
C LEU A 179 -20.23 -11.64 -17.25
N CYS A 180 -20.92 -11.63 -18.39
CA CYS A 180 -20.96 -12.76 -19.31
C CYS A 180 -19.59 -13.03 -19.95
N GLN A 181 -18.88 -11.99 -20.41
CA GLN A 181 -17.53 -12.15 -20.96
C GLN A 181 -16.56 -12.68 -19.89
N ARG A 182 -16.63 -12.13 -18.68
CA ARG A 182 -15.81 -12.56 -17.54
C ARG A 182 -16.07 -14.03 -17.18
N ALA A 183 -17.33 -14.40 -17.01
CA ALA A 183 -17.73 -15.76 -16.64
C ALA A 183 -17.29 -16.77 -17.69
N ARG A 184 -17.49 -16.43 -18.97
CA ARG A 184 -17.03 -17.26 -20.09
C ARG A 184 -15.52 -17.46 -20.07
N PHE A 185 -14.74 -16.39 -19.90
CA PHE A 185 -13.29 -16.48 -19.85
C PHE A 185 -12.81 -17.43 -18.73
N PHE A 186 -13.35 -17.29 -17.51
CA PHE A 186 -12.93 -18.16 -16.41
C PHE A 186 -13.43 -19.60 -16.57
N ALA A 187 -14.64 -19.81 -17.08
CA ALA A 187 -15.16 -21.15 -17.34
C ALA A 187 -14.33 -21.90 -18.41
N GLU A 188 -13.79 -21.18 -19.40
CA GLU A 188 -12.90 -21.77 -20.42
C GLU A 188 -11.52 -22.16 -19.86
N ASN A 189 -11.09 -21.58 -18.73
CA ASN A 189 -9.80 -21.86 -18.09
C ASN A 189 -9.91 -22.75 -16.84
N GLU A 190 -11.12 -22.96 -16.35
CA GLU A 190 -11.40 -23.81 -15.21
C GLU A 190 -11.14 -25.28 -15.54
N GLY A 191 -10.54 -26.02 -14.61
CA GLY A 191 -10.25 -27.45 -14.78
C GLY A 191 -9.06 -27.80 -15.69
N LEU A 192 -8.27 -26.80 -16.13
CA LEU A 192 -7.01 -27.06 -16.85
C LEU A 192 -5.89 -27.62 -15.96
N ASP A 193 -6.00 -27.46 -14.64
CA ASP A 193 -5.07 -27.98 -13.64
C ASP A 193 -5.79 -28.15 -12.29
N ASP A 194 -5.09 -28.66 -11.27
CA ASP A 194 -5.62 -28.89 -9.92
C ASP A 194 -6.22 -27.62 -9.29
N TYR A 195 -5.58 -26.47 -9.53
CA TYR A 195 -6.00 -25.17 -9.03
C TYR A 195 -5.96 -24.09 -10.10
N MET A 196 -6.78 -23.06 -9.94
CA MET A 196 -6.78 -21.86 -10.78
C MET A 196 -6.79 -20.61 -9.90
N GLU A 197 -5.86 -19.69 -10.16
CA GLU A 197 -5.86 -18.35 -9.57
C GLU A 197 -6.47 -17.36 -10.57
N ALA A 198 -7.62 -16.78 -10.20
CA ALA A 198 -8.25 -15.70 -10.93
C ALA A 198 -7.68 -14.34 -10.46
N ARG A 199 -7.33 -13.48 -11.41
CA ARG A 199 -6.97 -12.08 -11.17
C ARG A 199 -7.78 -11.18 -12.09
N GLU A 200 -8.18 -10.04 -11.59
CA GLU A 200 -8.91 -9.03 -12.35
C GLU A 200 -8.39 -7.63 -12.01
N GLY A 201 -8.54 -6.69 -12.93
CA GLY A 201 -8.12 -5.32 -12.68
C GLY A 201 -8.40 -4.37 -13.82
N MET A 202 -8.00 -3.11 -13.63
CA MET A 202 -8.10 -2.09 -14.65
C MET A 202 -6.75 -1.37 -14.82
N HIS A 203 -6.36 -1.14 -16.06
CA HIS A 203 -5.28 -0.21 -16.40
C HIS A 203 -5.78 0.86 -17.36
N LEU A 204 -5.05 1.98 -17.40
CA LEU A 204 -5.32 3.10 -18.30
C LEU A 204 -4.25 3.04 -19.38
N LYS A 205 -4.64 2.81 -20.63
CA LYS A 205 -3.71 2.73 -21.76
C LYS A 205 -3.07 4.10 -21.99
N ASN A 206 -1.81 4.11 -22.41
CA ASN A 206 -1.04 5.32 -22.75
C ASN A 206 -0.81 6.31 -21.59
N VAL A 207 -0.91 5.86 -20.33
CA VAL A 207 -0.61 6.68 -19.16
C VAL A 207 0.31 5.97 -18.19
N ASP A 208 1.42 6.62 -17.84
CA ASP A 208 2.28 6.23 -16.72
C ASP A 208 1.57 6.46 -15.39
N PHE A 209 0.75 5.49 -15.00
CA PHE A 209 0.01 5.55 -13.76
C PHE A 209 0.96 5.45 -12.56
N ARG A 210 0.91 6.44 -11.68
CA ARG A 210 1.61 6.43 -10.39
C ARG A 210 0.57 6.58 -9.30
N GLU A 211 0.46 5.57 -8.44
CA GLU A 211 -0.54 5.55 -7.36
C GLU A 211 -0.29 6.68 -6.35
N PHE A 212 0.97 6.94 -6.00
CA PHE A 212 1.33 7.93 -4.99
C PHE A 212 2.20 9.04 -5.57
N MET A 213 1.88 10.27 -5.22
CA MET A 213 2.74 11.43 -5.48
C MET A 213 2.59 12.49 -4.40
N VAL A 214 3.58 13.37 -4.30
CA VAL A 214 3.55 14.52 -3.42
C VAL A 214 3.59 15.78 -4.27
N ALA A 215 2.53 16.57 -4.20
CA ALA A 215 2.42 17.85 -4.89
C ALA A 215 2.92 18.97 -4.00
N PHE A 216 3.79 19.82 -4.55
CA PHE A 216 4.19 21.08 -3.96
C PHE A 216 3.72 22.22 -4.86
N PRO A 217 3.21 23.34 -4.31
CA PRO A 217 2.88 24.53 -5.11
C PRO A 217 4.08 25.11 -5.86
N ASP A 218 5.28 24.94 -5.28
CA ASP A 218 6.55 25.25 -5.94
C ASP A 218 7.58 24.19 -5.49
N PRO A 219 7.95 23.23 -6.35
CA PRO A 219 8.90 22.18 -5.99
C PRO A 219 10.34 22.69 -5.84
N ALA A 220 10.69 23.85 -6.41
CA ALA A 220 12.01 24.45 -6.26
C ALA A 220 12.19 25.12 -4.89
N ARG A 221 11.08 25.49 -4.24
CA ARG A 221 11.05 26.11 -2.91
C ARG A 221 10.13 25.33 -1.96
N PRO A 222 10.51 24.09 -1.58
CA PRO A 222 9.73 23.34 -0.61
C PRO A 222 9.74 24.05 0.74
N PRO A 223 8.74 23.80 1.60
CA PRO A 223 8.73 24.35 2.94
C PRO A 223 9.96 23.89 3.72
N TRP A 224 10.48 24.75 4.61
CA TRP A 224 11.73 24.52 5.34
C TRP A 224 11.80 23.16 6.05
N TYR A 225 10.67 22.66 6.56
CA TYR A 225 10.59 21.39 7.27
C TYR A 225 10.70 20.16 6.36
N ALA A 226 10.57 20.33 5.04
CA ALA A 226 10.73 19.27 4.04
C ALA A 226 12.15 19.25 3.42
N CYS A 227 13.01 20.21 3.79
CA CYS A 227 14.39 20.30 3.31
C CYS A 227 15.29 19.26 4.01
N SER A 228 16.20 18.64 3.24
CA SER A 228 17.14 17.64 3.76
C SER A 228 18.06 18.20 4.85
N SER A 229 18.50 19.46 4.72
CA SER A 229 19.35 20.12 5.72
C SER A 229 18.63 20.31 7.06
N ALA A 230 17.38 20.78 7.03
CA ALA A 230 16.56 20.91 8.23
C ALA A 230 16.28 19.56 8.88
N PHE A 231 16.05 18.52 8.07
CA PHE A 231 15.88 17.16 8.57
C PHE A 231 17.12 16.65 9.30
N TRP A 232 18.31 16.78 8.71
CA TRP A 232 19.56 16.33 9.35
C TRP A 232 19.92 17.15 10.59
N ALA A 233 19.67 18.46 10.58
CA ALA A 233 19.83 19.29 11.77
C ALA A 233 18.90 18.84 12.90
N ALA A 234 17.63 18.56 12.59
CA ALA A 234 16.69 18.02 13.58
C ALA A 234 17.08 16.60 14.03
N ALA A 235 17.58 15.75 13.13
CA ALA A 235 18.06 14.41 13.46
C ALA A 235 19.25 14.48 14.42
N LEU A 236 20.26 15.32 14.17
CA LEU A 236 21.40 15.50 15.07
C LEU A 236 20.98 15.91 16.50
N LEU A 237 19.90 16.69 16.61
CA LEU A 237 19.33 17.15 17.87
C LEU A 237 18.31 16.17 18.50
N THR A 238 18.13 14.97 17.94
CA THR A 238 17.10 14.00 18.36
C THR A 238 15.65 14.50 18.21
N LEU A 239 15.45 15.52 17.38
CA LEU A 239 14.18 16.19 17.07
C LEU A 239 13.58 15.76 15.71
N SER A 240 14.07 14.66 15.11
CA SER A 240 13.50 14.17 13.84
C SER A 240 12.03 13.77 13.97
N TRP A 241 11.58 13.28 15.13
CA TRP A 241 10.18 12.92 15.35
C TRP A 241 9.25 14.13 15.41
N PRO A 242 9.51 15.17 16.24
CA PRO A 242 8.74 16.42 16.19
C PRO A 242 8.69 17.06 14.80
N LEU A 243 9.81 17.05 14.06
CA LEU A 243 9.84 17.56 12.68
C LEU A 243 8.91 16.75 11.76
N ARG A 244 8.91 15.42 11.86
CA ARG A 244 8.02 14.54 11.11
C ARG A 244 6.55 14.80 11.43
N VAL A 245 6.21 14.99 12.71
CA VAL A 245 4.84 15.32 13.13
C VAL A 245 4.41 16.67 12.56
N LEU A 246 5.28 17.68 12.58
CA LEU A 246 5.00 18.98 11.98
C LEU A 246 4.80 18.87 10.46
N ALA A 247 5.68 18.12 9.77
CA ALA A 247 5.58 17.92 8.33
C ALA A 247 4.26 17.23 7.97
N GLU A 248 3.88 16.21 8.72
CA GLU A 248 2.62 15.49 8.57
C GLU A 248 1.41 16.39 8.81
N TYR A 249 1.42 17.17 9.89
CA TYR A 249 0.36 18.12 10.22
C TYR A 249 0.17 19.22 9.16
N ARG A 250 1.26 19.64 8.51
CA ARG A 250 1.23 20.65 7.44
C ARG A 250 0.99 20.07 6.05
N THR A 251 0.92 18.74 5.90
CA THR A 251 0.70 18.08 4.62
C THR A 251 -0.77 17.71 4.47
N ALA A 252 -1.42 18.22 3.42
CA ALA A 252 -2.78 17.84 3.09
C ALA A 252 -2.83 16.45 2.43
N TYR A 253 -3.98 15.81 2.51
CA TYR A 253 -4.24 14.49 1.95
C TYR A 253 -5.37 14.55 0.94
N ALA A 254 -5.14 14.02 -0.25
CA ALA A 254 -6.14 13.94 -1.30
C ALA A 254 -6.15 12.53 -1.91
N HIS A 255 -7.32 11.89 -1.88
CA HIS A 255 -7.55 10.62 -2.57
C HIS A 255 -8.42 10.89 -3.79
N TYR A 256 -7.84 10.68 -4.97
CA TYR A 256 -8.48 10.95 -6.25
C TYR A 256 -8.85 9.63 -6.94
N HIS A 257 -10.12 9.52 -7.31
CA HIS A 257 -10.64 8.38 -8.06
C HIS A 257 -10.75 8.75 -9.54
N VAL A 258 -10.05 8.01 -10.38
CA VAL A 258 -10.22 8.04 -11.84
C VAL A 258 -11.34 7.07 -12.17
N GLU A 259 -12.54 7.58 -12.43
CA GLU A 259 -13.75 6.77 -12.62
C GLU A 259 -14.19 6.72 -14.09
N LYS A 260 -14.31 5.50 -14.61
CA LYS A 260 -14.69 5.19 -15.99
C LYS A 260 -16.06 4.54 -16.01
N LEU A 261 -17.02 5.20 -16.62
CA LEU A 261 -18.40 4.76 -16.72
C LEU A 261 -18.66 4.13 -18.09
N PHE A 262 -19.08 2.86 -18.10
CA PHE A 262 -19.42 2.08 -19.29
C PHE A 262 -20.94 2.01 -19.49
N GLY A 263 -21.44 1.85 -20.71
CA GLY A 263 -22.89 1.70 -20.95
C GLY A 263 -23.63 3.00 -21.30
N LEU A 264 -22.91 4.09 -21.51
CA LEU A 264 -23.47 5.29 -22.14
C LEU A 264 -23.36 5.08 -23.65
N GLU A 265 -24.49 4.88 -24.32
CA GLU A 265 -24.54 4.82 -25.79
C GLU A 265 -23.70 5.96 -26.37
N GLY A 266 -22.70 5.60 -27.19
CA GLY A 266 -21.78 6.57 -27.74
C GLY A 266 -22.55 7.59 -28.58
N PRO A 267 -22.07 8.84 -28.74
CA PRO A 267 -22.69 9.83 -29.62
C PRO A 267 -22.72 9.46 -31.11
N GLY A 268 -22.33 8.22 -31.48
CA GLY A 268 -22.31 7.70 -32.84
C GLY A 268 -23.42 6.68 -33.18
N SER A 269 -24.30 6.29 -32.25
CA SER A 269 -25.41 5.35 -32.55
C SER A 269 -26.72 6.03 -32.94
N ALA A 270 -26.85 7.36 -32.77
CA ALA A 270 -28.06 8.10 -33.14
C ALA A 270 -28.20 8.40 -34.65
N SER A 271 -27.21 8.07 -35.48
CA SER A 271 -27.21 8.37 -36.92
C SER A 271 -27.55 7.19 -37.84
N SER A 272 -28.02 6.05 -37.32
CA SER A 272 -28.41 4.90 -38.15
C SER A 272 -29.75 4.26 -37.79
N ALA A 273 -30.68 5.03 -37.24
CA ALA A 273 -32.10 4.70 -37.21
C ALA A 273 -32.90 5.74 -38.01
N GLY A 274 -32.55 5.88 -39.30
CA GLY A 274 -33.40 6.56 -40.27
C GLY A 274 -34.60 5.69 -40.57
N GLY A 275 -35.71 5.92 -39.87
CA GLY A 275 -36.96 5.20 -40.05
C GLY A 275 -38.16 6.02 -39.59
N GLY A 276 -38.67 6.86 -40.49
CA GLY A 276 -40.08 7.28 -40.55
C GLY A 276 -40.60 8.20 -39.44
N LEU A 277 -40.78 9.48 -39.79
CA LEU A 277 -41.69 10.37 -39.06
C LEU A 277 -43.13 9.84 -39.11
N SER A 278 -43.85 9.94 -37.99
CA SER A 278 -45.27 10.29 -38.02
C SER A 278 -45.57 11.28 -36.87
N PRO A 279 -46.35 12.35 -37.10
CA PRO A 279 -46.46 13.48 -36.19
C PRO A 279 -47.77 13.43 -35.41
N SER A 280 -47.75 13.25 -34.08
CA SER A 280 -48.85 13.61 -33.18
C SER A 280 -48.36 13.60 -31.73
N ASP A 281 -48.95 14.48 -30.92
CA ASP A 281 -48.77 14.71 -29.48
C ASP A 281 -47.60 15.60 -29.03
N GLU A 282 -47.80 16.87 -29.32
CA GLU A 282 -47.36 18.00 -28.51
C GLU A 282 -48.06 17.96 -27.11
N LEU A 283 -47.35 18.43 -26.07
CA LEU A 283 -47.70 18.53 -24.64
C LEU A 283 -47.37 17.33 -23.72
N LEU A 284 -46.11 17.22 -23.26
CA LEU A 284 -45.80 16.87 -21.87
C LEU A 284 -44.47 17.52 -21.40
N PRO A 285 -44.30 17.87 -20.09
CA PRO A 285 -43.16 18.63 -19.55
C PRO A 285 -41.90 17.77 -19.43
N PRO A 286 -40.70 18.35 -19.13
CA PRO A 286 -39.44 17.62 -19.16
C PRO A 286 -39.45 16.49 -18.13
N LEU A 287 -39.54 15.25 -18.61
CA LEU A 287 -39.32 14.06 -17.82
C LEU A 287 -37.87 14.07 -17.37
N THR A 288 -37.67 14.55 -16.14
CA THR A 288 -36.57 14.16 -15.27
C THR A 288 -36.34 12.67 -15.44
N HIS A 289 -35.18 12.28 -15.99
CA HIS A 289 -34.71 10.90 -16.00
C HIS A 289 -34.68 10.41 -14.54
N ARG A 290 -35.77 9.81 -14.10
CA ARG A 290 -35.82 8.99 -12.89
C ARG A 290 -34.94 7.79 -13.18
N LEU A 291 -33.70 7.84 -12.71
CA LEU A 291 -32.88 6.66 -12.50
C LEU A 291 -33.76 5.62 -11.77
N PRO A 292 -33.93 4.40 -12.31
CA PRO A 292 -34.66 3.37 -11.61
C PRO A 292 -33.88 3.06 -10.33
N ARG A 293 -34.49 3.41 -9.20
CA ARG A 293 -34.00 3.12 -7.86
C ARG A 293 -34.20 1.61 -7.64
N VAL A 294 -33.31 0.81 -8.19
CA VAL A 294 -33.25 -0.63 -7.96
C VAL A 294 -31.92 -0.89 -7.28
N ASN A 295 -32.02 -1.37 -6.04
CA ASN A 295 -30.99 -1.81 -5.11
C ASN A 295 -29.55 -1.59 -5.59
N THR A 296 -28.96 -0.49 -5.11
CA THR A 296 -27.51 -0.43 -4.94
C THR A 296 -27.13 -1.58 -4.04
N VAL A 297 -26.73 -2.71 -4.62
CA VAL A 297 -25.72 -3.55 -3.98
C VAL A 297 -24.61 -2.58 -3.64
N ASP A 298 -24.35 -2.41 -2.35
CA ASP A 298 -23.49 -1.34 -1.86
C ASP A 298 -22.22 -1.34 -2.70
N SER A 299 -21.84 -0.18 -3.25
CA SER A 299 -20.61 -0.05 -4.03
C SER A 299 -19.39 -0.50 -3.24
N THR A 300 -19.50 -0.54 -1.90
CA THR A 300 -18.53 -1.19 -1.04
C THR A 300 -18.48 -2.70 -1.22
N GLU A 301 -19.57 -3.42 -1.43
CA GLU A 301 -19.57 -4.88 -1.64
C GLU A 301 -18.96 -5.26 -3.01
N LEU A 302 -19.22 -4.49 -4.07
CA LEU A 302 -18.56 -4.67 -5.36
C LEU A 302 -17.07 -4.25 -5.31
N GLU A 303 -16.75 -3.14 -4.65
CA GLU A 303 -15.36 -2.70 -4.43
C GLU A 303 -14.62 -3.66 -3.47
N TRP A 304 -15.33 -4.26 -2.51
CA TRP A 304 -14.84 -5.36 -1.68
C TRP A 304 -14.61 -6.58 -2.55
N HIS A 305 -15.56 -7.06 -3.36
CA HIS A 305 -15.32 -8.19 -4.28
C HIS A 305 -14.14 -7.94 -5.23
N ILE A 306 -13.97 -6.73 -5.75
CA ILE A 306 -12.83 -6.38 -6.63
C ILE A 306 -11.50 -6.31 -5.86
N ARG A 307 -11.49 -5.86 -4.60
CA ARG A 307 -10.28 -5.80 -3.76
C ARG A 307 -10.01 -7.08 -2.95
N SER A 308 -11.03 -7.90 -2.73
CA SER A 308 -11.07 -9.10 -1.89
C SER A 308 -11.19 -10.38 -2.70
N ASN A 309 -11.27 -10.33 -4.03
CA ASN A 309 -10.97 -11.47 -4.91
C ASN A 309 -9.47 -11.80 -4.94
N GLN A 310 -8.83 -11.75 -3.77
CA GLN A 310 -7.97 -12.85 -3.40
C GLN A 310 -8.95 -13.93 -2.97
N GLN A 311 -9.29 -14.89 -3.86
CA GLN A 311 -9.59 -16.22 -3.33
C GLN A 311 -8.42 -16.51 -2.40
N LEU A 312 -8.67 -16.45 -1.08
CA LEU A 312 -7.65 -16.62 -0.07
C LEU A 312 -7.25 -18.08 -0.21
N VAL A 313 -6.25 -18.30 -1.05
CA VAL A 313 -5.71 -19.63 -1.31
C VAL A 313 -5.28 -20.14 0.05
N PRO A 314 -5.79 -21.29 0.49
CA PRO A 314 -5.47 -21.82 1.79
C PRO A 314 -3.95 -21.84 1.95
N SER A 315 -3.48 -21.40 3.11
CA SER A 315 -2.05 -21.50 3.38
C SER A 315 -1.63 -22.97 3.31
N TYR A 316 -0.33 -23.24 3.12
CA TYR A 316 0.16 -24.62 3.03
C TYR A 316 -0.36 -25.54 4.16
N SER A 317 -0.57 -25.01 5.36
CA SER A 317 -1.14 -25.78 6.47
C SER A 317 -2.64 -26.08 6.32
N GLU A 318 -3.40 -25.20 5.68
CA GLU A 318 -4.84 -25.39 5.44
C GLU A 318 -5.10 -26.34 4.26
N ALA A 319 -4.29 -26.29 3.20
CA ALA A 319 -4.41 -27.21 2.07
C ALA A 319 -4.17 -28.67 2.49
N VAL A 320 -3.16 -28.92 3.35
CA VAL A 320 -2.89 -30.25 3.92
C VAL A 320 -4.03 -30.76 4.80
N LEU A 321 -4.73 -29.87 5.51
CA LEU A 321 -5.88 -30.25 6.35
C LEU A 321 -7.11 -30.62 5.50
N MET A 322 -7.30 -30.01 4.33
CA MET A 322 -8.40 -30.35 3.43
C MET A 322 -8.20 -31.70 2.74
N ASP A 323 -6.97 -32.04 2.34
CA ASP A 323 -6.64 -33.38 1.80
C ASP A 323 -6.90 -34.51 2.81
N LEU A 324 -6.66 -34.25 4.10
CA LEU A 324 -6.93 -35.20 5.18
C LEU A 324 -8.42 -35.37 5.47
N ALA A 325 -9.24 -34.35 5.20
CA ALA A 325 -10.69 -34.38 5.40
C ALA A 325 -11.45 -35.10 4.26
N GLY A 326 -10.88 -35.16 3.05
CA GLY A 326 -11.46 -35.86 1.89
C GLY A 326 -11.24 -37.38 1.88
N LEU A 327 -10.48 -37.92 2.84
CA LEU A 327 -10.17 -39.35 2.99
C LEU A 327 -10.95 -40.02 4.14
N GLY A 328 -12.01 -39.38 4.65
CA GLY A 328 -12.88 -39.86 5.72
C GLY A 328 -14.18 -40.47 5.24
#